data_AF-A0A6F8VAA3-F1
#
_entry.id   AF-A0A6F8VAA3-F1
#
_cell.length_a   1.000
_cell.length_b   1.000
_cell.length_c   1.000
_cell.angle_alpha   90.00
_cell.angle_beta   90.00
_cell.angle_gamma   90.00
#
_symmetry.space_group_name_H-M   'P 1'
#
loop_
_entity.id
_entity.type
_entity.pdbx_description
1 polymer ?
#
loop_
_entity_poly.entity_id
_entity_poly.type
_entity_poly.pdbx_seq_one_letter_code
_entity_poly.pdbx_strand_id
1 'polypeptide(L)'
;MFLFVRESAARHEVTRKMSRVLDVALSFLAIMLSLVVLILFSLSFGVMEINASFNQRLAIMAPAISDKEYKEWRAQWAKMRGQRDYQALVSAMEKRAADLHIQLPELRKP
;
A
#
# COMPACT_ATOMS: atom_id res chain seq x y z
N MET A 1 38.22 -49.96 -14.84
CA MET A 1 38.37 -48.84 -13.88
C MET A 1 38.12 -47.46 -14.50
N PHE A 2 38.74 -47.10 -15.62
CA PHE A 2 38.54 -45.78 -16.28
C PHE A 2 37.09 -45.46 -16.72
N LEU A 3 36.32 -46.45 -17.18
CA LEU A 3 34.91 -46.24 -17.58
C LEU A 3 34.01 -45.84 -16.40
N PHE A 4 34.26 -46.40 -15.21
CA PHE A 4 33.48 -46.12 -14.01
C PHE A 4 33.74 -44.69 -13.47
N VAL A 5 34.99 -44.23 -13.55
CA VAL A 5 35.38 -42.85 -13.18
C VAL A 5 34.72 -41.83 -14.12
N ARG A 6 34.66 -42.13 -15.42
CA ARG A 6 34.02 -41.25 -16.42
C ARG A 6 32.52 -41.11 -16.21
N GLU A 7 31.80 -42.20 -15.91
CA GLU A 7 30.37 -42.13 -15.60
C GLU A 7 30.08 -41.40 -14.29
N SER A 8 30.90 -41.57 -13.26
CA SER A 8 30.74 -40.85 -12.00
C SER A 8 30.91 -39.35 -12.18
N ALA A 9 31.92 -38.91 -12.96
CA ALA A 9 32.16 -37.51 -13.26
C ALA A 9 31.01 -36.86 -14.05
N ALA A 10 30.47 -37.57 -15.05
CA ALA A 10 29.34 -37.08 -15.84
C ALA A 10 28.07 -36.90 -14.97
N ARG A 11 27.79 -37.83 -14.05
CA ARG A 11 26.66 -37.69 -13.11
C ARG A 11 26.81 -36.48 -12.19
N HIS A 12 28.02 -36.23 -11.68
CA HIS A 12 28.29 -35.07 -10.81
C HIS A 12 28.20 -33.73 -11.55
N GLU A 13 28.53 -33.71 -12.85
CA GLU A 13 28.38 -32.52 -13.66
C GLU A 13 26.90 -32.19 -13.94
N VAL A 14 26.09 -33.22 -14.23
CA VAL A 14 24.65 -33.07 -14.44
C VAL A 14 23.93 -32.61 -13.18
N THR A 15 24.23 -33.21 -12.01
CA THR A 15 23.62 -32.78 -10.74
C THR A 15 23.98 -31.34 -10.38
N ARG A 16 25.23 -30.91 -10.65
CA ARG A 16 25.67 -29.53 -10.40
C ARG A 16 25.04 -28.50 -11.35
N LYS A 17 24.81 -28.87 -12.62
CA LYS A 17 24.09 -28.02 -13.58
C LYS A 17 22.60 -27.90 -13.19
N MET A 18 21.99 -29.03 -12.80
CA MET A 18 20.59 -29.06 -12.39
C MET A 18 20.35 -28.28 -11.08
N SER A 19 21.26 -28.38 -10.10
CA SER A 19 21.16 -27.59 -8.87
C SER A 19 21.23 -26.09 -9.15
N ARG A 20 22.14 -25.63 -10.03
CA ARG A 20 22.20 -24.21 -10.43
C ARG A 20 20.91 -23.72 -11.09
N VAL A 21 20.30 -24.52 -11.95
CA VAL A 21 19.04 -24.15 -12.60
C VAL A 21 17.92 -24.04 -11.55
N LEU A 22 17.86 -24.97 -10.61
CA LEU A 22 16.92 -24.92 -9.49
C LEU A 22 17.14 -23.69 -8.60
N ASP A 23 18.39 -23.38 -8.25
CA ASP A 23 18.73 -22.22 -7.43
C ASP A 23 18.32 -20.90 -8.12
N VAL A 24 18.54 -20.80 -9.43
CA VAL A 24 18.12 -19.64 -10.22
C VAL A 24 16.60 -19.53 -10.29
N ALA A 25 15.91 -20.65 -10.52
CA ALA A 25 14.45 -20.67 -10.56
C ALA A 25 13.83 -20.30 -9.20
N LEU A 26 14.37 -20.82 -8.10
CA LEU A 26 13.94 -20.47 -6.74
C LEU A 26 14.22 -19.01 -6.42
N SER A 27 15.38 -18.49 -6.82
CA SER A 27 15.74 -17.09 -6.64
C SER A 27 14.79 -16.17 -7.41
N PHE A 28 14.46 -16.52 -8.65
CA PHE A 28 13.48 -15.79 -9.45
C PHE A 28 12.08 -15.81 -8.81
N LEU A 29 11.63 -16.97 -8.34
CA LEU A 29 10.36 -17.10 -7.63
C LEU A 29 10.34 -16.25 -6.34
N ALA A 30 11.42 -16.25 -5.58
CA ALA A 30 11.54 -15.44 -4.36
C ALA A 30 11.46 -13.94 -4.66
N ILE A 31 12.09 -13.47 -5.75
CA ILE A 31 12.01 -12.08 -6.20
C ILE A 31 10.58 -11.73 -6.63
N MET A 32 9.91 -12.61 -7.39
CA MET A 32 8.52 -12.37 -7.78
C MET A 32 7.59 -12.29 -6.57
N LEU A 33 7.77 -13.20 -5.59
CA LEU A 33 6.98 -13.20 -4.37
C LEU A 33 7.23 -11.94 -3.53
N SER A 34 8.49 -11.50 -3.40
CA SER A 34 8.81 -10.30 -2.63
C SER A 34 8.23 -9.03 -3.27
N LEU A 35 8.19 -8.94 -4.61
CA LEU A 35 7.52 -7.85 -5.32
C LEU A 35 6.02 -7.81 -5.05
N VAL A 36 5.35 -8.96 -5.04
CA VAL A 36 3.92 -9.04 -4.71
C VAL A 36 3.67 -8.54 -3.28
N VAL A 37 4.48 -8.98 -2.32
CA VAL A 37 4.39 -8.51 -0.93
C VAL A 37 4.58 -7.00 -0.84
N LEU A 38 5.59 -6.45 -1.53
CA LEU A 38 5.86 -5.01 -1.52
C LEU A 38 4.68 -4.19 -2.07
N ILE A 39 4.05 -4.64 -3.16
CA ILE A 39 2.88 -3.98 -3.75
C ILE A 39 1.70 -3.99 -2.76
N LEU A 40 1.40 -5.13 -2.15
CA LEU A 40 0.30 -5.24 -1.18
C LEU A 40 0.51 -4.36 0.05
N PHE A 41 1.75 -4.28 0.54
CA PHE A 41 2.11 -3.39 1.65
C PHE A 41 1.92 -1.91 1.25
N SER A 42 2.42 -1.50 0.08
CA SER A 42 2.29 -0.11 -0.40
C SER A 42 0.82 0.34 -0.49
N LEU A 43 -0.06 -0.50 -1.04
CA LEU A 43 -1.49 -0.21 -1.12
C LEU A 43 -2.13 -0.04 0.27
N SER A 44 -1.72 -0.86 1.24
CA SER A 44 -2.24 -0.80 2.61
C SER A 44 -1.83 0.48 3.34
N PHE A 45 -0.57 0.90 3.15
CA PHE A 45 -0.06 2.15 3.73
C PHE A 45 -0.78 3.38 3.19
N GLY A 46 -1.01 3.43 1.86
CA GLY A 46 -1.74 4.56 1.25
C GLY A 46 -3.14 4.73 1.82
N VAL A 47 -3.90 3.64 2.00
CA VAL A 47 -5.25 3.69 2.60
C VAL A 47 -5.20 4.18 4.05
N MET A 48 -4.19 3.75 4.82
CA MET A 48 -4.02 4.16 6.21
C MET A 48 -3.73 5.66 6.34
N GLU A 49 -2.83 6.19 5.51
CA GLU A 49 -2.47 7.62 5.52
C GLU A 49 -3.67 8.52 5.13
N ILE A 50 -4.45 8.13 4.12
CA ILE A 50 -5.64 8.89 3.71
C ILE A 50 -6.67 8.89 4.85
N ASN A 51 -6.89 7.76 5.51
CA ASN A 51 -7.80 7.68 6.67
C ASN A 51 -7.30 8.52 7.85
N ALA A 52 -6.00 8.49 8.15
CA ALA A 52 -5.41 9.31 9.20
C ALA A 52 -5.58 10.81 8.91
N SER A 53 -5.30 11.24 7.68
CA SER A 53 -5.47 12.62 7.21
C SER A 53 -6.92 13.11 7.39
N PHE A 54 -7.90 12.32 6.94
CA PHE A 54 -9.32 12.67 7.09
C PHE A 54 -9.72 12.80 8.57
N ASN A 55 -9.35 11.83 9.41
CA ASN A 55 -9.72 11.85 10.83
C ASN A 55 -9.06 13.02 11.57
N GLN A 56 -7.81 13.37 11.25
CA GLN A 56 -7.12 14.54 11.81
C GLN A 56 -7.86 15.84 11.47
N ARG A 57 -8.18 16.03 10.18
CA ARG A 57 -8.90 17.23 9.72
C ARG A 57 -10.28 17.33 10.35
N LEU A 58 -11.02 16.22 10.40
CA LEU A 58 -12.35 16.19 11.00
C LEU A 58 -12.30 16.44 12.51
N ALA A 59 -11.30 15.91 13.22
CA ALA A 59 -11.12 16.17 14.65
C ALA A 59 -10.86 17.65 14.96
N ILE A 60 -10.14 18.36 14.07
CA ILE A 60 -9.89 19.80 14.20
C ILE A 60 -11.16 20.62 13.94
N MET A 61 -12.01 20.19 13.00
CA MET A 61 -13.29 20.83 12.74
C MET A 61 -14.36 20.53 13.80
N ALA A 62 -14.28 19.36 14.44
CA ALA A 62 -15.26 18.85 15.40
C ALA A 62 -15.77 19.87 16.45
N PRO A 63 -14.93 20.67 17.12
CA PRO A 63 -15.41 21.63 18.12
C PRO A 63 -16.24 22.80 17.54
N ALA A 64 -16.17 23.05 16.23
CA ALA A 64 -16.85 24.16 15.57
C ALA A 64 -18.03 23.75 14.69
N ILE A 65 -18.28 22.44 14.56
CA ILE A 65 -19.39 21.89 13.77
C ILE A 65 -20.39 21.18 14.69
N SER A 66 -21.62 21.02 14.20
CA SER A 66 -22.62 20.22 14.92
C SER A 66 -22.31 18.72 14.84
N ASP A 67 -22.81 17.95 15.80
CA ASP A 67 -22.72 16.46 15.77
C ASP A 67 -23.36 15.87 14.50
N LYS A 68 -24.44 16.50 14.01
CA LYS A 68 -25.07 16.11 12.73
C LYS A 68 -24.09 16.28 11.57
N GLU A 69 -23.47 17.44 11.47
CA GLU A 69 -22.49 17.74 10.41
C GLU A 69 -21.27 16.80 10.51
N TYR A 70 -20.77 16.54 11.72
CA TYR A 70 -19.70 15.56 11.96
C TYR A 70 -20.06 14.17 11.41
N LYS A 71 -21.27 13.69 11.70
CA LYS A 71 -21.77 12.40 11.20
C LYS A 71 -21.96 12.39 9.69
N GLU A 72 -22.37 13.50 9.08
CA GLU A 72 -22.49 13.65 7.63
C GLU A 72 -21.12 13.52 6.95
N TRP A 73 -20.07 14.16 7.47
CA TRP A 73 -18.71 14.00 6.97
C TRP A 73 -18.23 12.55 7.04
N ARG A 74 -18.48 11.87 8.17
CA ARG A 74 -18.17 10.43 8.35
C ARG A 74 -18.92 9.54 7.36
N ALA A 75 -20.19 9.86 7.10
CA ALA A 75 -21.02 9.12 6.15
C ALA A 75 -20.55 9.33 4.70
N GLN A 76 -20.13 10.55 4.34
CA GLN A 76 -19.56 10.84 3.03
C GLN A 76 -18.23 10.09 2.83
N TRP A 77 -17.36 10.10 3.84
CA TRP A 77 -16.12 9.33 3.86
C TRP A 77 -16.37 7.83 3.62
N ALA A 78 -17.32 7.23 4.33
CA ALA A 78 -17.65 5.82 4.18
C ALA A 78 -18.22 5.45 2.80
N LYS A 79 -18.74 6.43 2.04
CA LYS A 79 -19.31 6.23 0.70
C LYS A 79 -18.28 6.42 -0.42
N MET A 80 -17.07 6.87 -0.11
CA MET A 80 -16.04 7.11 -1.12
C MET A 80 -15.64 5.82 -1.84
N ARG A 81 -15.46 5.91 -3.16
CA ARG A 81 -15.05 4.78 -4.01
C ARG A 81 -13.65 4.94 -4.59
N GLY A 82 -13.08 6.14 -4.55
CA GLY A 82 -11.73 6.35 -5.04
C GLY A 82 -11.16 7.74 -4.78
N GLN A 83 -10.01 8.00 -5.39
CA GLN A 83 -9.21 9.21 -5.17
C GLN A 83 -9.95 10.50 -5.54
N ARG A 84 -10.79 10.46 -6.58
CA ARG A 84 -11.59 11.63 -6.98
C ARG A 84 -12.60 12.03 -5.91
N ASP A 85 -13.25 11.05 -5.28
CA ASP A 85 -14.21 11.31 -4.19
C ASP A 85 -13.48 11.87 -2.97
N TYR A 86 -12.28 11.35 -2.69
CA TYR A 86 -11.42 11.90 -1.62
C TYR A 86 -11.09 13.37 -1.85
N GLN A 87 -10.62 13.72 -3.05
CA GLN A 87 -10.26 15.09 -3.40
C GLN A 87 -11.47 16.04 -3.30
N ALA A 88 -12.64 15.58 -3.75
CA ALA A 88 -13.88 16.35 -3.64
C ALA A 88 -14.28 16.57 -2.17
N LEU A 89 -14.20 15.52 -1.34
CA LEU A 89 -14.49 15.59 0.09
C LEU A 89 -13.55 16.56 0.81
N VAL A 90 -12.25 16.43 0.54
CA VAL A 90 -11.19 17.29 1.09
C VAL A 90 -11.41 18.75 0.71
N SER A 91 -11.70 19.02 -0.57
CA SER A 91 -11.97 20.39 -1.03
C SER A 91 -13.22 20.98 -0.35
N ALA A 92 -14.25 20.16 -0.12
CA ALA A 92 -15.43 20.58 0.62
C ALA A 92 -15.12 20.86 2.10
N MET A 93 -14.27 20.04 2.74
CA MET A 93 -13.80 20.30 4.11
C MET A 93 -12.98 21.59 4.20
N GLU A 94 -12.12 21.87 3.23
CA GLU A 94 -11.31 23.09 3.20
C GLU A 94 -12.16 24.35 3.06
N LYS A 95 -13.16 24.32 2.17
CA LYS A 95 -14.14 25.41 2.05
C LYS A 95 -14.88 25.62 3.36
N ARG A 96 -15.37 24.52 3.96
CA ARG A 96 -16.10 24.58 5.22
C ARG A 96 -15.23 25.08 6.38
N ALA A 97 -13.96 24.69 6.43
CA ALA A 97 -13.02 25.19 7.42
C ALA A 97 -12.73 26.69 7.23
N ALA A 98 -12.62 27.16 5.98
CA ALA A 98 -12.49 28.58 5.69
C ALA A 98 -13.71 29.39 6.17
N ASP A 99 -14.93 28.88 5.97
CA ASP A 99 -16.16 29.49 6.48
C ASP A 99 -16.21 29.56 8.01
N LEU A 100 -15.59 28.58 8.67
CA LEU A 100 -15.46 28.51 10.14
C LEU A 100 -14.22 29.25 10.67
N HIS A 101 -13.43 29.87 9.78
CA HIS A 101 -12.14 30.49 10.10
C HIS A 101 -11.15 29.55 10.82
N ILE A 102 -11.16 28.26 10.46
CA ILE A 102 -10.29 27.21 10.98
C ILE A 102 -9.20 26.87 9.96
N GLN A 103 -7.96 26.73 10.43
CA GLN A 103 -6.87 26.23 9.61
C GLN A 103 -6.79 24.70 9.70
N LEU A 104 -6.87 24.03 8.55
CA LEU A 104 -6.66 22.58 8.47
C LEU A 104 -5.18 22.25 8.22
N PRO A 105 -4.69 21.12 8.75
CA PRO A 105 -3.34 20.63 8.46
C PRO A 105 -3.21 20.29 6.98
N GLU A 106 -2.00 20.43 6.42
CA GLU A 106 -1.74 20.14 5.02
C GLU A 106 -2.11 18.69 4.63
N LEU A 107 -2.49 18.51 3.36
CA LEU A 107 -2.78 17.18 2.84
C LEU A 107 -1.53 16.32 2.85
N ARG A 108 -1.58 15.19 3.56
CA ARG A 108 -0.60 14.14 3.38
C ARG A 108 -0.76 13.56 1.98
N LYS A 109 0.32 13.60 1.21
CA LYS A 109 0.38 12.95 -0.10
C LYS A 109 0.67 11.47 0.15
N PRO A 110 -0.19 10.55 -0.32
CA PRO A 110 0.09 9.12 -0.27
C PRO A 110 1.27 8.76 -1.17
#